data_AF-A0AAW1MPQ8-F1
#
_entry.id   AF-A0AAW1MPQ8-F1
#
_cell.length_a   1.000
_cell.length_b   1.000
_cell.length_c   1.000
_cell.angle_alpha   90.00
_cell.angle_beta   90.00
_cell.angle_gamma   90.00
#
_symmetry.space_group_name_H-M   'P 1'
#
loop_
_entity.id
_entity.type
_entity.pdbx_description
1 polymer ?
#
loop_
_entity_poly.entity_id
_entity_poly.type
_entity_poly.pdbx_seq_one_letter_code
_entity_poly.pdbx_strand_id
1 'polypeptide(L)'
;MDYDEMRRRFTETINVVIETKRDDNKSFLNANEYGNRIAEVKEAKILLSTPGIGRSPYEAMFGCRVKIGLASACVPHDEINRLVTEEDVEHLLKEMEGESNDLEKPNLHIEIEESRVELEVDNVTVDAGQLTEYRCENRIVCGQCSTVLLFGENVNNDGKCLKCERQENIVNERKRSRESLDKQAAKMLKLSNQKFDRKTLLMSVKDRENL
;
A
#
# COMPACT_ATOMS: atom_id res chain seq x y z
N MET A 1 -2.65 11.52 -61.27
CA MET A 1 -1.49 11.27 -60.40
C MET A 1 -1.72 9.89 -59.80
N ASP A 2 -0.74 8.99 -59.91
CA ASP A 2 -0.87 7.61 -59.42
C ASP A 2 -0.97 7.59 -57.87
N TYR A 3 -1.69 6.62 -57.32
CA TYR A 3 -1.94 6.53 -55.88
C TYR A 3 -0.63 6.32 -55.10
N ASP A 4 0.24 5.45 -55.61
CA ASP A 4 1.53 5.17 -54.99
C ASP A 4 2.46 6.40 -55.05
N GLU A 5 2.40 7.15 -56.15
CA GLU A 5 3.12 8.41 -56.29
C GLU A 5 2.61 9.49 -55.30
N MET A 6 1.28 9.57 -55.07
CA MET A 6 0.72 10.48 -54.07
C MET A 6 1.13 10.08 -52.64
N ARG A 7 1.10 8.79 -52.32
CA ARG A 7 1.49 8.28 -51.01
C ARG A 7 2.97 8.51 -50.76
N ARG A 8 3.82 8.27 -51.76
CA ARG A 8 5.27 8.53 -51.69
C ARG A 8 5.56 10.01 -51.44
N ARG A 9 4.95 10.92 -52.22
CA ARG A 9 5.12 12.37 -52.02
C ARG A 9 4.64 12.84 -50.65
N PHE A 10 3.51 12.30 -50.18
CA PHE A 10 3.01 12.60 -48.85
C PHE A 10 4.02 12.18 -47.77
N THR A 11 4.52 10.95 -47.83
CA THR A 11 5.51 10.43 -46.88
C THR A 11 6.81 11.22 -46.92
N GLU A 12 7.32 11.55 -48.11
CA GLU A 12 8.53 12.38 -48.28
C GLU A 12 8.33 13.77 -47.67
N THR A 13 7.19 14.40 -47.92
CA THR A 13 6.89 15.73 -47.37
C THR A 13 6.80 15.70 -45.85
N ILE A 14 6.16 14.68 -45.28
CA ILE A 14 6.05 14.50 -43.83
C ILE A 14 7.43 14.26 -43.20
N ASN A 15 8.26 13.42 -43.80
CA ASN A 15 9.60 13.14 -43.28
C ASN A 15 10.49 14.39 -43.28
N VAL A 16 10.46 15.19 -44.35
CA VAL A 16 11.17 16.47 -44.40
C VAL A 16 10.70 17.40 -43.28
N VAL A 17 9.39 17.48 -43.02
CA VAL A 17 8.83 18.29 -41.93
C VAL A 17 9.27 17.77 -40.56
N ILE A 18 9.40 16.46 -40.37
CA ILE A 18 9.89 15.85 -39.13
C ILE A 18 11.37 16.15 -38.94
N GLU A 19 12.20 15.99 -39.97
CA GLU A 19 13.65 16.23 -39.94
C GLU A 19 14.01 17.70 -39.77
N THR A 20 13.18 18.62 -40.25
CA THR A 20 13.37 20.07 -40.07
C THR A 20 12.84 20.59 -38.73
N LYS A 21 12.21 19.74 -37.89
CA LYS A 21 11.84 20.17 -36.54
C LYS A 21 13.07 20.31 -35.67
N ARG A 22 13.12 21.41 -34.90
CA ARG A 22 14.14 21.61 -33.87
C ARG A 22 14.06 20.50 -32.81
N ASP A 23 15.22 20.07 -32.33
CA ASP A 23 15.38 19.01 -31.32
C ASP A 23 14.70 19.35 -29.97
N ASP A 24 14.41 20.63 -29.74
CA ASP A 24 13.70 21.16 -28.57
C ASP A 24 12.17 21.19 -28.73
N ASN A 25 11.65 20.90 -29.94
CA ASN A 25 10.21 20.81 -30.21
C ASN A 25 9.66 19.43 -29.79
N LYS A 26 9.84 19.09 -28.52
CA LYS A 26 9.39 17.85 -27.86
C LYS A 26 7.90 17.85 -27.52
N SER A 27 7.06 18.53 -28.32
CA SER A 27 5.63 18.62 -28.01
C SER A 27 4.91 17.28 -28.05
N PHE A 28 5.55 16.25 -28.62
CA PHE A 28 5.04 14.88 -28.67
C PHE A 28 6.10 13.92 -28.14
N LEU A 29 5.74 13.19 -27.09
CA LEU A 29 6.49 12.04 -26.61
C LEU A 29 6.32 10.90 -27.63
N ASN A 30 7.37 10.18 -27.96
CA ASN A 30 7.22 8.92 -28.68
C ASN A 30 6.51 7.87 -27.80
N ALA A 31 6.09 6.74 -28.37
CA ALA A 31 5.31 5.73 -27.64
C ALA A 31 6.03 5.21 -26.38
N ASN A 32 7.35 5.01 -26.45
CA ASN A 32 8.16 4.54 -25.33
C ASN A 32 8.29 5.63 -24.25
N GLU A 33 8.62 6.85 -24.64
CA GLU A 33 8.70 8.00 -23.74
C GLU A 33 7.36 8.26 -23.05
N TYR A 34 6.26 8.18 -23.79
CA TYR A 34 4.91 8.31 -23.24
C TYR A 34 4.64 7.21 -22.21
N GLY A 35 5.00 5.96 -22.51
CA GLY A 35 4.91 4.84 -21.57
C GLY A 35 5.67 5.14 -20.27
N ASN A 36 6.91 5.60 -20.38
CA ASN A 36 7.73 5.96 -19.22
C ASN A 36 7.12 7.10 -18.40
N ARG A 37 6.64 8.17 -19.05
CA ARG A 37 5.97 9.28 -18.35
C ARG A 37 4.70 8.85 -17.64
N ILE A 38 3.92 7.94 -18.23
CA ILE A 38 2.73 7.39 -17.58
C ILE A 38 3.12 6.55 -16.36
N ALA A 39 4.20 5.78 -16.41
CA ALA A 39 4.71 5.04 -15.25
C ALA A 39 5.14 6.00 -14.13
N GLU A 40 5.94 7.01 -14.44
CA GLU A 40 6.36 8.06 -13.49
C GLU A 40 5.15 8.75 -12.83
N VAL A 41 4.12 9.09 -13.61
CA VAL A 41 2.89 9.72 -13.08
C VAL A 41 2.11 8.77 -12.17
N LYS A 42 2.02 7.48 -12.51
CA LYS A 42 1.36 6.49 -11.67
C LYS A 42 2.08 6.34 -10.33
N GLU A 43 3.40 6.22 -10.35
CA GLU A 43 4.21 6.17 -9.13
C GLU A 43 4.03 7.44 -8.31
N ALA A 44 4.20 8.62 -8.91
CA ALA A 44 4.02 9.89 -8.21
C ALA A 44 2.63 10.01 -7.56
N LYS A 45 1.56 9.53 -8.22
CA LYS A 45 0.21 9.52 -7.66
C LYS A 45 0.06 8.58 -6.46
N ILE A 46 0.83 7.51 -6.39
CA ILE A 46 0.82 6.56 -5.28
C ILE A 46 1.63 7.11 -4.10
N LEU A 47 2.77 7.75 -4.39
CA LEU A 47 3.77 8.15 -3.41
C LEU A 47 3.55 9.54 -2.81
N LEU A 48 3.16 10.52 -3.62
CA LEU A 48 3.18 11.91 -3.21
C LEU A 48 1.99 12.28 -2.34
N SER A 49 2.27 13.12 -1.34
CA SER A 49 1.23 13.71 -0.53
C SER A 49 0.33 14.61 -1.38
N THR A 50 -0.97 14.36 -1.32
CA THR A 50 -1.94 15.24 -1.98
C THR A 50 -2.24 16.42 -1.06
N PRO A 51 -2.20 17.68 -1.54
CA PRO A 51 -2.55 18.85 -0.72
C PRO A 51 -3.91 18.68 -0.04
N GLY A 52 -4.84 18.04 -0.76
CA GLY A 52 -6.13 17.49 -0.35
C GLY A 52 -6.18 16.82 1.02
N ILE A 53 -5.46 15.71 1.08
CA ILE A 53 -5.60 14.69 2.11
C ILE A 53 -4.45 14.80 3.13
N GLY A 54 -3.39 15.54 2.80
CA GLY A 54 -2.20 15.71 3.63
C GLY A 54 -1.30 14.46 3.69
N ARG A 55 -1.62 13.43 2.91
CA ARG A 55 -0.83 12.20 2.77
C ARG A 55 -0.98 11.61 1.37
N SER A 56 -0.25 10.53 1.13
CA SER A 56 -0.32 9.81 -0.14
C SER A 56 -1.66 9.05 -0.27
N PRO A 57 -2.22 8.91 -1.48
CA PRO A 57 -3.41 8.09 -1.68
C PRO A 57 -3.22 6.64 -1.21
N TYR A 58 -2.01 6.09 -1.37
CA TYR A 58 -1.68 4.76 -0.87
C TYR A 58 -1.84 4.69 0.65
N GLU A 59 -1.22 5.61 1.37
CA GLU A 59 -1.28 5.67 2.84
C GLU A 59 -2.70 5.88 3.35
N ALA A 60 -3.50 6.70 2.66
CA ALA A 60 -4.91 6.89 2.99
C ALA A 60 -5.76 5.61 2.80
N MET A 61 -5.42 4.76 1.82
CA MET A 61 -6.17 3.54 1.51
C MET A 61 -5.76 2.35 2.37
N PHE A 62 -4.45 2.20 2.59
CA PHE A 62 -3.82 1.03 3.18
C PHE A 62 -3.30 1.24 4.61
N GLY A 63 -3.33 2.47 5.12
CA GLY A 63 -2.93 2.79 6.49
C GLY A 63 -1.43 2.73 6.75
N CYS A 64 -0.62 2.48 5.72
CA CYS A 64 0.83 2.40 5.83
C CYS A 64 1.49 3.09 4.63
N ARG A 65 2.76 3.45 4.79
CA ARG A 65 3.55 3.94 3.67
C ARG A 65 3.80 2.81 2.68
N VAL A 66 3.81 3.19 1.42
CA VAL A 66 4.18 2.28 0.32
C VAL A 66 5.56 1.71 0.55
N LYS A 67 5.66 0.39 0.35
CA LYS A 67 6.91 -0.35 0.41
C LYS A 67 7.52 -0.39 -0.99
N ILE A 68 8.68 0.25 -1.17
CA ILE A 68 9.41 0.31 -2.44
C ILE A 68 10.67 -0.53 -2.31
N GLY A 69 10.76 -1.59 -3.12
CA GLY A 69 11.91 -2.48 -3.17
C GLY A 69 12.20 -3.23 -1.86
N LEU A 70 13.30 -3.96 -1.82
CA LEU A 70 13.67 -4.83 -0.69
C LEU A 70 14.04 -4.05 0.58
N ALA A 71 14.51 -2.80 0.45
CA ALA A 71 14.83 -1.95 1.60
C ALA A 71 13.61 -1.64 2.48
N SER A 72 12.41 -1.75 1.90
CA SER A 72 11.15 -1.57 2.62
C SER A 72 10.59 -2.85 3.25
N ALA A 73 11.24 -4.00 3.02
CA ALA A 73 10.84 -5.32 3.50
C ALA A 73 11.55 -5.74 4.80
N CYS A 74 12.18 -4.80 5.52
CA CYS A 74 12.94 -5.08 6.75
C CYS A 74 14.21 -5.93 6.52
N VAL A 75 14.74 -5.92 5.29
CA VAL A 75 16.03 -6.54 4.95
C VAL A 75 17.15 -5.52 5.20
N PRO A 76 18.21 -5.86 5.94
CA PRO A 76 19.38 -5.01 6.12
C PRO A 76 20.02 -4.61 4.78
N HIS A 77 20.46 -3.35 4.65
CA HIS A 77 21.04 -2.86 3.39
C HIS A 77 22.27 -3.69 2.95
N ASP A 78 23.03 -4.21 3.91
CA ASP A 78 24.20 -5.05 3.65
C ASP A 78 23.84 -6.42 3.06
N GLU A 79 22.65 -6.94 3.34
CA GLU A 79 22.13 -8.17 2.76
C GLU A 79 21.55 -7.90 1.37
N ILE A 80 20.83 -6.78 1.18
CA ILE A 80 20.30 -6.38 -0.12
C ILE A 80 21.41 -6.26 -1.16
N ASN A 81 22.55 -5.69 -0.79
CA ASN A 81 23.68 -5.51 -1.69
C ASN A 81 24.36 -6.83 -2.11
N ARG A 82 24.08 -7.94 -1.42
CA ARG A 82 24.60 -9.27 -1.77
C ARG A 82 23.68 -10.03 -2.72
N LEU A 83 22.44 -9.57 -2.90
CA LEU A 83 21.48 -10.20 -3.80
C LEU A 83 21.83 -9.82 -5.24
N VAL A 84 22.18 -10.83 -6.04
CA VAL A 84 22.54 -10.63 -7.46
C VAL A 84 21.54 -11.35 -8.37
N THR A 85 20.99 -12.48 -7.91
CA THR A 85 20.11 -13.38 -8.69
C THR A 85 18.76 -13.58 -8.00
N GLU A 86 17.77 -14.09 -8.75
CA GLU A 86 16.46 -14.42 -8.19
C GLU A 86 16.56 -15.57 -7.16
N GLU A 87 17.49 -16.49 -7.38
CA GLU A 87 17.80 -17.59 -6.48
C GLU A 87 18.32 -17.11 -5.11
N ASP A 88 19.11 -16.02 -5.07
CA ASP A 88 19.57 -15.42 -3.80
C ASP A 88 18.39 -14.87 -2.97
N VAL A 89 17.38 -14.33 -3.65
CA VAL A 89 16.14 -13.85 -3.00
C VAL A 89 15.34 -15.01 -2.46
N GLU A 90 15.24 -16.12 -3.22
CA GLU A 90 14.54 -17.33 -2.77
C GLU A 90 15.23 -17.95 -1.55
N HIS A 91 16.57 -17.96 -1.52
CA HIS A 91 17.33 -18.41 -0.35
C HIS A 91 17.06 -17.53 0.87
N LEU A 92 17.09 -16.21 0.71
CA LEU A 92 16.78 -15.26 1.78
C LEU A 92 15.36 -15.47 2.33
N LEU A 93 14.38 -15.69 1.46
CA LEU A 93 13.01 -16.00 1.87
C LEU A 93 12.93 -17.34 2.62
N LYS A 94 13.63 -18.37 2.15
CA LYS A 94 13.71 -19.67 2.84
C LYS A 94 14.41 -19.58 4.19
N GLU A 95 15.43 -18.74 4.33
CA GLU A 95 16.08 -18.46 5.62
C GLU A 95 15.13 -17.75 6.58
N MET A 96 14.33 -16.80 6.08
CA MET A 96 13.31 -16.11 6.88
C MET A 96 12.12 -17.02 7.27
N GLU A 97 11.77 -17.98 6.42
CA GLU A 97 10.73 -18.99 6.67
C GLU A 97 11.27 -20.24 7.41
N GLY A 98 12.59 -20.34 7.58
CA GLY A 98 13.31 -21.56 7.92
C GLY A 98 13.89 -21.62 9.33
N GLU A 99 13.03 -21.51 10.35
CA GLU A 99 13.21 -22.16 11.67
C GLU A 99 11.98 -23.02 12.05
N SER A 100 11.23 -23.52 11.06
CA SER A 100 10.16 -24.49 11.31
C SER A 100 9.98 -25.47 10.15
N ASN A 101 10.90 -26.43 10.04
CA ASN A 101 10.64 -27.67 9.30
C ASN A 101 11.22 -28.85 10.06
N ASP A 102 10.41 -29.39 10.98
CA ASP A 102 10.31 -30.83 11.18
C ASP A 102 8.87 -31.09 11.61
N LEU A 103 8.06 -31.60 10.68
CA LEU A 103 7.22 -32.79 10.86
C LEU A 103 6.27 -32.92 9.67
N GLU A 104 6.36 -34.08 9.04
CA GLU A 104 5.55 -34.60 7.97
C GLU A 104 4.06 -34.30 8.17
N LYS A 105 3.37 -33.92 7.09
CA LYS A 105 1.91 -33.91 7.03
C LYS A 105 1.37 -35.33 7.33
N PRO A 106 0.40 -35.48 8.24
CA PRO A 106 -0.66 -36.43 8.03
C PRO A 106 -1.98 -35.68 7.83
N ASN A 107 -2.68 -36.03 6.76
CA ASN A 107 -4.08 -35.71 6.55
C ASN A 107 -4.88 -35.97 7.84
N LEU A 108 -5.60 -34.97 8.35
CA LEU A 108 -6.59 -35.18 9.41
C LEU A 108 -7.96 -34.66 8.96
N HIS A 109 -8.74 -35.60 8.46
CA HIS A 109 -10.20 -35.55 8.42
C HIS A 109 -10.67 -35.53 9.87
N ILE A 110 -11.29 -34.44 10.34
CA ILE A 110 -11.88 -34.37 11.68
C ILE A 110 -13.40 -34.33 11.53
N GLU A 111 -14.02 -35.46 11.84
CA GLU A 111 -15.40 -35.52 12.31
C GLU A 111 -15.42 -35.07 13.78
N ILE A 112 -16.37 -34.20 14.11
CA ILE A 112 -16.54 -33.56 15.41
C ILE A 112 -17.40 -34.47 16.29
N GLU A 113 -16.92 -34.85 17.47
CA GLU A 113 -17.80 -35.14 18.61
C GLU A 113 -17.21 -34.62 19.94
N GLU A 114 -18.09 -33.99 20.71
CA GLU A 114 -17.89 -33.28 21.98
C GLU A 114 -17.67 -34.24 23.17
N SER A 115 -16.95 -33.82 24.22
CA SER A 115 -17.29 -34.08 25.66
C SER A 115 -16.27 -33.52 26.68
N ARG A 116 -16.60 -32.34 27.25
CA ARG A 116 -16.69 -31.93 28.68
C ARG A 116 -15.84 -32.56 29.84
N VAL A 117 -15.11 -31.65 30.55
CA VAL A 117 -14.83 -31.45 32.03
C VAL A 117 -13.96 -32.53 32.77
N GLU A 118 -13.12 -32.34 33.81
CA GLU A 118 -12.93 -31.40 34.96
C GLU A 118 -11.45 -31.29 35.39
N LEU A 119 -11.13 -30.20 36.10
CA LEU A 119 -9.87 -29.91 36.79
C LEU A 119 -9.83 -30.57 38.18
N GLU A 120 -8.72 -31.18 38.56
CA GLU A 120 -8.32 -31.35 39.97
C GLU A 120 -6.85 -30.97 40.17
N VAL A 121 -6.62 -30.20 41.23
CA VAL A 121 -5.33 -29.67 41.69
C VAL A 121 -4.91 -30.49 42.90
N ASP A 122 -3.71 -31.06 42.89
CA ASP A 122 -3.08 -31.59 44.11
C ASP A 122 -1.62 -31.13 44.23
N ASN A 123 -1.29 -30.63 45.42
CA ASN A 123 0.02 -30.14 45.84
C ASN A 123 0.96 -31.31 46.18
N VAL A 124 2.28 -31.17 45.94
CA VAL A 124 3.35 -31.49 46.92
C VAL A 124 4.73 -31.02 46.40
N THR A 125 5.55 -30.67 47.38
CA THR A 125 6.81 -29.93 47.39
C THR A 125 8.05 -30.64 46.85
N VAL A 126 8.89 -29.82 46.22
CA VAL A 126 10.35 -29.83 45.97
C VAL A 126 11.20 -30.93 46.62
N ASP A 127 11.92 -31.68 45.79
CA ASP A 127 13.33 -32.06 46.05
C ASP A 127 14.11 -32.16 44.74
N ALA A 128 15.40 -31.83 44.80
CA ALA A 128 16.23 -31.36 43.69
C ALA A 128 16.77 -32.46 42.76
N GLY A 129 16.78 -32.18 41.46
CA GLY A 129 17.75 -32.79 40.54
C GLY A 129 17.20 -33.31 39.22
N GLN A 130 16.81 -32.42 38.31
CA GLN A 130 16.99 -32.51 36.85
C GLN A 130 16.29 -31.31 36.21
N LEU A 131 17.03 -30.48 35.48
CA LEU A 131 16.48 -29.43 34.63
C LEU A 131 15.74 -30.11 33.47
N THR A 132 14.49 -30.51 33.71
CA THR A 132 13.55 -30.88 32.66
C THR A 132 12.92 -29.60 32.12
N GLU A 133 13.08 -29.46 30.81
CA GLU A 133 12.40 -28.60 29.86
C GLU A 133 11.05 -28.01 30.36
N TYR A 134 11.09 -26.80 30.90
CA TYR A 134 9.91 -25.94 30.94
C TYR A 134 9.76 -25.26 29.57
N ARG A 135 9.22 -25.96 28.57
CA ARG A 135 8.54 -25.27 27.47
C ARG A 135 7.13 -24.95 27.94
N CYS A 136 6.98 -23.81 28.63
CA CYS A 136 5.69 -23.12 28.62
C CYS A 136 5.41 -22.74 27.17
N GLU A 137 4.48 -23.46 26.52
CA GLU A 137 3.92 -23.07 25.24
C GLU A 137 3.18 -21.73 25.40
N ASN A 138 3.93 -20.63 25.35
CA ASN A 138 3.38 -19.28 25.39
C ASN A 138 2.67 -19.02 24.05
N ARG A 139 1.43 -19.49 23.96
CA ARG A 139 0.51 -19.18 22.87
C ARG A 139 0.18 -17.69 22.94
N ILE A 140 0.74 -16.88 22.04
CA ILE A 140 0.42 -15.45 22.01
C ILE A 140 -0.96 -15.28 21.36
N VAL A 141 -1.88 -14.66 22.08
CA VAL A 141 -3.25 -14.41 21.62
C VAL A 141 -3.39 -12.93 21.33
N CYS A 142 -3.91 -12.59 20.15
CA CYS A 142 -4.24 -11.22 19.82
C CYS A 142 -5.33 -10.69 20.76
N GLY A 143 -5.07 -9.58 21.44
CA GLY A 143 -6.01 -8.96 22.38
C GLY A 143 -7.28 -8.36 21.75
N GLN A 144 -7.41 -8.38 20.42
CA GLN A 144 -8.54 -7.77 19.71
C GLN A 144 -9.44 -8.79 19.00
N CYS A 145 -8.87 -9.80 18.34
CA CYS A 145 -9.64 -10.82 17.63
C CYS A 145 -9.47 -12.23 18.20
N SER A 146 -8.74 -12.35 19.31
CA SER A 146 -8.41 -13.62 19.99
C SER A 146 -7.73 -14.65 19.08
N THR A 147 -7.13 -14.20 17.97
CA THR A 147 -6.37 -15.08 17.07
C THR A 147 -5.13 -15.56 17.79
N VAL A 148 -4.95 -16.88 17.79
CA VAL A 148 -3.74 -17.56 18.25
C VAL A 148 -2.68 -17.39 17.17
N LEU A 149 -1.58 -16.73 17.51
CA LEU A 149 -0.46 -16.49 16.62
C LEU A 149 0.60 -17.58 16.86
N LEU A 150 1.08 -18.19 15.79
CA LEU A 150 2.19 -19.13 15.83
C LEU A 150 3.49 -18.35 16.02
N PHE A 151 4.48 -18.95 16.71
CA PHE A 151 5.81 -18.36 16.85
C PHE A 151 6.37 -18.01 15.46
N GLY A 152 6.72 -16.74 15.25
CA GLY A 152 7.14 -16.18 13.95
C GLY A 152 6.21 -15.09 13.40
N GLU A 153 4.93 -15.06 13.80
CA GLU A 153 4.07 -13.90 13.52
C GLU A 153 4.28 -12.82 14.59
N ASN A 154 4.99 -11.75 14.19
CA ASN A 154 5.30 -10.63 15.07
C ASN A 154 4.01 -10.01 15.64
N VAL A 155 3.85 -10.12 16.95
CA VAL A 155 2.85 -9.35 17.70
C VAL A 155 3.46 -8.00 17.97
N ASN A 156 2.74 -6.94 17.64
CA ASN A 156 3.22 -5.61 18.02
C ASN A 156 3.24 -5.47 19.54
N ASN A 157 4.02 -4.53 20.04
CA ASN A 157 4.13 -4.22 21.48
C ASN A 157 2.76 -4.05 22.18
N ASP A 158 1.72 -3.72 21.42
CA ASP A 158 0.34 -3.53 21.88
C ASP A 158 -0.51 -4.82 21.94
N GLY A 159 0.07 -6.01 21.71
CA GLY A 159 -0.63 -7.29 21.77
C GLY A 159 -1.61 -7.53 20.60
N LYS A 160 -1.48 -6.78 19.50
CA LYS A 160 -2.32 -6.91 18.30
C LYS A 160 -1.62 -7.75 17.23
N CYS A 161 -2.38 -8.60 16.54
CA CYS A 161 -1.89 -9.27 15.34
C CYS A 161 -1.77 -8.26 14.20
N LEU A 162 -0.91 -8.56 13.22
CA LEU A 162 -0.69 -7.73 12.03
C LEU A 162 -1.98 -7.39 11.28
N LYS A 163 -2.98 -8.29 11.31
CA LYS A 163 -4.28 -8.05 10.67
C LYS A 163 -5.08 -6.97 11.40
N CYS A 164 -5.20 -7.05 12.72
CA CYS A 164 -5.92 -6.08 13.54
C CYS A 164 -5.23 -4.73 13.51
N GLU A 165 -3.91 -4.73 13.61
CA GLU A 165 -3.11 -3.50 13.51
C GLU A 165 -3.26 -2.84 12.14
N ARG A 166 -3.12 -3.60 11.04
CA ARG A 166 -3.35 -3.08 9.69
C ARG A 166 -4.75 -2.48 9.56
N GLN A 167 -5.77 -3.18 10.06
CA GLN A 167 -7.15 -2.72 9.98
C GLN A 167 -7.35 -1.41 10.75
N GLU A 168 -6.78 -1.30 11.95
CA GLU A 168 -6.80 -0.08 12.74
C GLU A 168 -6.09 1.08 12.03
N ASN A 169 -4.89 0.83 11.49
CA ASN A 169 -4.14 1.81 10.72
C ASN A 169 -4.94 2.34 9.52
N ILE A 170 -5.61 1.45 8.78
CA ILE A 170 -6.51 1.83 7.68
C ILE A 170 -7.64 2.73 8.18
N VAL A 171 -8.31 2.35 9.28
CA VAL A 171 -9.43 3.13 9.83
C VAL A 171 -8.96 4.51 10.28
N ASN A 172 -7.82 4.58 10.98
CA ASN A 172 -7.24 5.82 11.47
C ASN A 172 -6.85 6.76 10.32
N GLU A 173 -6.20 6.24 9.29
CA GLU A 173 -5.79 7.05 8.14
C GLU A 173 -7.00 7.50 7.31
N ARG A 174 -8.02 6.66 7.10
CA ARG A 174 -9.27 7.07 6.46
C ARG A 174 -9.98 8.18 7.24
N LYS A 175 -10.04 8.08 8.57
CA LYS A 175 -10.64 9.11 9.43
C LYS A 175 -9.92 10.44 9.28
N ARG A 176 -8.60 10.44 9.47
CA ARG A 176 -7.75 11.63 9.29
C ARG A 176 -7.88 12.22 7.89
N SER A 177 -8.07 11.36 6.87
CA SER A 177 -8.21 11.78 5.46
C SER A 177 -9.52 12.54 5.26
N ARG A 178 -10.62 12.01 5.80
CA ARG A 178 -11.93 12.66 5.79
C ARG A 178 -11.88 14.03 6.46
N GLU A 179 -11.28 14.12 7.65
CA GLU A 179 -11.12 15.40 8.37
C GLU A 179 -10.35 16.45 7.55
N SER A 180 -9.37 16.02 6.75
CA SER A 180 -8.61 16.93 5.89
C SER A 180 -9.45 17.43 4.71
N LEU A 181 -10.23 16.54 4.10
CA LEU A 181 -11.16 16.89 3.01
C LEU A 181 -12.27 17.83 3.50
N ASP A 182 -12.82 17.61 4.70
CA ASP A 182 -13.84 18.47 5.30
C ASP A 182 -13.30 19.89 5.52
N LYS A 183 -12.06 20.01 6.02
CA LYS A 183 -11.38 21.30 6.16
C LYS A 183 -11.21 22.00 4.81
N GLN A 184 -10.95 21.26 3.74
CA GLN A 184 -10.83 21.83 2.40
C GLN A 184 -12.17 22.26 1.82
N ALA A 185 -13.19 21.43 1.95
CA ALA A 185 -14.55 21.77 1.54
C ALA A 185 -15.00 23.07 2.23
N ALA A 186 -14.74 23.21 3.53
CA ALA A 186 -15.02 24.44 4.26
C ALA A 186 -14.25 25.66 3.71
N LYS A 187 -12.94 25.50 3.39
CA LYS A 187 -12.14 26.56 2.76
C LYS A 187 -12.68 26.95 1.39
N MET A 188 -13.00 25.97 0.55
CA MET A 188 -13.55 26.20 -0.78
C MET A 188 -14.91 26.90 -0.73
N LEU A 189 -15.79 26.48 0.19
CA LEU A 189 -17.08 27.13 0.40
C LEU A 189 -16.91 28.59 0.84
N LYS A 190 -15.99 28.84 1.79
CA LYS A 190 -15.68 30.21 2.23
C LYS A 190 -15.16 31.09 1.08
N LEU A 191 -14.21 30.59 0.29
CA LEU A 191 -13.67 31.29 -0.87
C LEU A 191 -14.74 31.55 -1.95
N SER A 192 -15.58 30.55 -2.22
CA SER A 192 -16.70 30.67 -3.17
C SER A 192 -17.68 31.75 -2.73
N ASN A 193 -18.10 31.72 -1.47
CA ASN A 193 -19.04 32.71 -0.93
C ASN A 193 -18.44 34.13 -0.89
N GLN A 194 -17.13 34.26 -0.70
CA GLN A 194 -16.43 35.55 -0.81
C GLN A 194 -16.37 36.06 -2.26
N LYS A 195 -16.06 35.17 -3.21
CA LYS A 195 -15.95 35.53 -4.63
C LYS A 195 -17.31 35.85 -5.25
N PHE A 196 -18.35 35.14 -4.82
CA PHE A 196 -19.70 35.22 -5.35
C PHE A 196 -20.68 35.62 -4.25
N ASP A 197 -20.56 36.85 -3.75
CA ASP A 197 -21.55 37.40 -2.83
C ASP A 197 -22.94 37.40 -3.48
N ARG A 198 -23.94 37.02 -2.70
CA ARG A 198 -25.35 36.97 -3.06
C ARG A 198 -25.85 38.31 -3.61
N LYS A 199 -25.37 39.44 -3.09
CA LYS A 199 -25.70 40.78 -3.63
C LYS A 199 -25.17 40.97 -5.05
N THR A 200 -23.91 40.61 -5.29
CA THR A 200 -23.28 40.70 -6.61
C THR A 200 -23.95 39.78 -7.63
N LEU A 201 -24.33 38.57 -7.22
CA LEU A 201 -25.08 37.63 -8.05
C LEU A 201 -26.47 38.18 -8.40
N LEU A 202 -27.21 38.70 -7.42
CA LEU A 202 -28.54 39.29 -7.65
C LEU A 202 -28.52 40.52 -8.56
N MET A 203 -27.47 41.35 -8.49
CA MET A 203 -27.27 42.45 -9.44
C MET A 203 -27.02 41.92 -10.86
N SER A 204 -26.12 40.93 -11.01
CA SER A 204 -25.80 40.36 -12.33
C SER A 204 -26.97 39.65 -13.04
N VAL A 205 -27.94 39.13 -12.28
CA VAL A 205 -29.15 38.51 -12.84
C VAL A 205 -30.14 39.58 -13.28
N LYS A 206 -30.34 40.64 -12.49
CA LYS A 206 -31.21 41.77 -12.84
C LYS A 206 -30.73 42.52 -14.09
N ASP A 207 -29.42 42.64 -14.28
CA ASP A 207 -28.86 43.28 -15.48
C ASP A 207 -29.09 42.46 -16.76
N ARG A 208 -29.37 41.16 -16.66
CA ARG A 208 -29.72 40.29 -17.81
C ARG A 208 -31.22 40.23 -18.11
N GLU A 209 -32.08 40.54 -17.14
CA GLU A 209 -33.54 40.57 -17.33
C GLU A 209 -34.03 41.92 -17.89
N ASN A 210 -33.16 42.92 -17.97
CA ASN A 210 -33.47 44.26 -18.51
C ASN A 210 -32.85 44.52 -19.91
N LEU A 211 -32.45 43.46 -20.63
CA LEU A 211 -31.97 43.45 -22.01
C LEU A 211 -32.89 42.59 -22.86
#